data_AF-A0A256XSI3-F1
#
_entry.id   AF-A0A256XSI3-F1
#
_cell.length_a   1.000
_cell.length_b   1.000
_cell.length_c   1.000
_cell.angle_alpha   90.00
_cell.angle_beta   90.00
_cell.angle_gamma   90.00
#
_symmetry.space_group_name_H-M   'P 1'
#
loop_
_entity.id
_entity.type
_entity.pdbx_description
1 polymer ?
#
loop_
_entity_poly.entity_id
_entity_poly.type
_entity_poly.pdbx_seq_one_letter_code
_entity_poly.pdbx_strand_id
1 'polypeptide(L)' 'MSYNLWKAGIIYECMRCGRKFEKSNIDALRHLGLQCPFCGYRIILKSRPQVAKRVRTD' A
#
# COMPACT_ATOMS: atom_id res chain seq x y z
N MET A 1 15.65 -17.27 12.95
CA MET A 1 14.77 -16.55 11.99
C MET A 1 13.45 -16.23 12.66
N SER A 2 13.21 -14.97 13.01
CA SER A 2 11.98 -14.53 13.70
C SER A 2 10.87 -14.25 12.66
N TYR A 3 9.84 -15.09 12.62
CA TYR A 3 8.69 -14.94 11.72
C TYR A 3 7.70 -13.89 12.25
N ASN A 4 8.10 -12.61 12.25
CA ASN A 4 7.18 -11.50 12.51
C ASN A 4 6.36 -11.14 11.24
N LEU A 5 5.70 -12.11 10.61
CA LEU A 5 4.99 -11.95 9.32
C LEU A 5 3.54 -11.43 9.44
N TRP A 6 3.10 -10.99 10.62
CA TRP A 6 1.69 -10.61 10.86
C TRP A 6 1.46 -9.09 10.95
N LYS A 7 2.52 -8.29 10.85
CA LYS A 7 2.48 -6.81 10.87
C LYS A 7 3.00 -6.21 9.57
N ALA A 8 2.77 -6.87 8.43
CA ALA A 8 3.02 -6.24 7.14
C ALA A 8 2.07 -5.04 7.01
N GLY A 9 2.61 -3.83 7.20
CA GLY A 9 1.87 -2.58 7.05
C GLY A 9 1.15 -2.53 5.70
N ILE A 10 0.01 -1.84 5.65
CA ILE A 10 -0.73 -1.70 4.39
C ILE A 10 0.11 -0.85 3.43
N ILE A 11 0.69 -1.50 2.43
CA ILE A 11 1.46 -0.86 1.37
C ILE A 11 0.53 -0.47 0.23
N TYR A 12 0.66 0.77 -0.19
CA TYR A 12 0.00 1.38 -1.33
C TYR A 12 0.99 1.61 -2.46
N GLU A 13 0.50 1.67 -3.69
CA GLU A 13 1.27 1.86 -4.91
C GLU A 13 0.63 2.94 -5.79
N CYS A 14 1.43 3.92 -6.24
CA CYS A 14 0.94 4.95 -7.14
C CYS A 14 0.86 4.44 -8.58
N MET A 15 -0.29 4.61 -9.24
CA MET A 15 -0.49 4.21 -10.64
C MET A 15 0.41 4.96 -11.64
N ARG A 16 0.79 6.20 -11.32
CA ARG A 16 1.59 7.03 -12.24
C ARG A 16 3.09 6.80 -12.09
N CYS A 17 3.60 6.79 -10.86
CA CYS A 17 5.05 6.71 -10.59
C CYS A 17 5.52 5.33 -10.12
N GLY A 18 4.62 4.38 -9.88
CA GLY A 18 4.95 3.01 -9.44
C GLY A 18 5.55 2.92 -8.04
N ARG A 19 5.66 4.03 -7.31
CA ARG A 19 6.27 4.04 -5.97
C ARG A 19 5.34 3.39 -4.96
N LYS A 20 5.93 2.57 -4.08
CA LYS A 20 5.26 1.91 -2.96
C LYS A 20 5.49 2.69 -1.67
N PHE A 21 4.44 2.91 -0.90
CA PHE A 21 4.49 3.66 0.36
C PHE A 21 3.45 3.17 1.36
N GLU A 22 3.68 3.46 2.64
CA GLU A 22 2.76 3.11 3.71
C GLU A 22 1.59 4.08 3.83
N LYS A 23 0.53 3.64 4.52
CA LYS A 23 -0.64 4.46 4.83
C LYS A 23 -0.31 5.75 5.58
N SER A 24 0.66 5.71 6.49
CA SER A 24 1.15 6.85 7.28
C SER A 24 1.53 8.05 6.40
N ASN A 25 2.16 7.80 5.25
CA ASN A 25 2.54 8.83 4.30
C ASN A 25 1.34 9.51 3.64
N ILE A 26 0.22 8.78 3.46
CA ILE A 26 -1.03 9.34 2.92
C ILE A 26 -1.75 10.14 4.00
N ASP A 27 -1.82 9.62 5.23
CA ASP A 27 -2.47 10.28 6.37
C ASP A 27 -1.80 11.62 6.71
N ALA A 28 -0.47 11.75 6.52
CA ALA A 28 0.24 13.02 6.67
C ALA A 28 -0.26 14.11 5.69
N LEU A 29 -0.73 13.70 4.50
CA LEU A 29 -1.22 14.57 3.43
C LEU A 29 -2.75 14.70 3.42
N ARG A 30 -3.45 14.23 4.45
CA ARG A 30 -4.91 14.16 4.48
C ARG A 30 -5.61 15.51 4.33
N HIS A 31 -4.93 16.60 4.68
CA HIS A 31 -5.37 17.97 4.45
C HIS A 31 -5.42 18.37 2.96
N LEU A 32 -4.64 17.72 2.09
CA LEU A 32 -4.61 17.91 0.63
C LEU A 32 -5.46 16.88 -0.15
N GLY A 33 -6.10 15.95 0.56
CA GLY A 33 -6.83 14.82 -0.02
C GLY A 33 -5.95 13.61 -0.34
N LEU A 34 -6.55 12.56 -0.92
CA LEU A 34 -5.88 11.29 -1.19
C LEU A 34 -4.93 11.44 -2.40
N GLN A 35 -3.65 11.69 -2.12
CA GLN A 35 -2.62 11.98 -3.13
C GLN A 35 -1.34 11.20 -2.86
N CYS A 36 -0.61 10.89 -3.93
CA CYS A 36 0.72 10.31 -3.85
C CYS A 36 1.71 11.36 -3.34
N PRO A 37 2.46 11.07 -2.24
CA PRO A 37 3.40 12.02 -1.63
C PRO A 37 4.54 12.47 -2.55
N PHE A 38 4.82 11.70 -3.60
CA PHE A 38 5.97 11.94 -4.48
C PHE A 38 5.63 12.70 -5.76
N CYS A 39 4.39 12.61 -6.24
CA CYS A 39 4.02 13.15 -7.56
C CYS A 39 2.65 13.85 -7.59
N GLY A 40 1.92 13.90 -6.47
CA GLY A 40 0.60 14.53 -6.39
C GLY A 40 -0.54 13.79 -7.11
N TYR A 41 -0.27 12.64 -7.73
CA TYR A 41 -1.30 11.86 -8.42
C TYR A 41 -2.31 11.25 -7.43
N ARG A 42 -3.59 11.26 -7.80
CA ARG A 42 -4.71 10.94 -6.89
C ARG A 42 -5.17 9.48 -6.91
N ILE A 43 -4.65 8.67 -7.83
CA ILE A 43 -5.05 7.26 -7.97
C ILE A 43 -3.93 6.38 -7.40
N ILE A 44 -4.29 5.67 -6.32
CA ILE A 44 -3.39 4.83 -5.54
C ILE A 44 -4.02 3.45 -5.39
N LEU A 45 -3.25 2.39 -5.63
CA LEU A 45 -3.67 1.00 -5.49
C LEU A 45 -3.20 0.43 -4.15
N LYS A 46 -4.00 -0.46 -3.57
CA LYS A 46 -3.55 -1.28 -2.44
C LYS A 46 -2.78 -2.47 -2.98
N SER A 47 -1.52 -2.61 -2.55
CA SER A 47 -0.69 -3.74 -2.98
C SER A 47 -1.18 -5.07 -2.37
N ARG A 48 -0.93 -6.18 -3.07
CA ARG A 48 -1.26 -7.52 -2.58
C ARG A 48 -0.41 -7.81 -1.34
N PRO A 49 -1.01 -8.20 -0.20
CA PRO A 49 -0.24 -8.55 0.98
C PRO A 49 0.66 -9.76 0.69
N GLN A 50 1.85 -9.80 1.28
CA GLN A 50 2.81 -10.90 1.16
C GLN A 50 2.42 -12.12 2.03
N VAL A 51 1.12 -12.44 2.06
CA VAL A 51 0.57 -13.57 2.78
C VAL A 51 -0.04 -14.52 1.77
N ALA A 52 0.35 -15.79 1.83
CA ALA A 52 -0.22 -16.82 0.98
C ALA A 52 -1.72 -16.98 1.30
N LYS A 53 -2.55 -16.97 0.25
CA LYS A 53 -3.98 -17.23 0.37
C LYS A 53 -4.26 -18.66 -0.11
N ARG A 54 -4.96 -19.46 0.68
CA ARG A 54 -5.50 -20.74 0.23
C ARG A 54 -6.72 -20.48 -0.64
N VAL A 55 -6.73 -21.02 -1.85
CA VAL A 55 -7.83 -20.93 -2.82
C VAL A 55 -8.28 -22.36 -3.11
N ARG A 56 -9.58 -22.63 -3.05
CA ARG A 56 -10.15 -23.94 -3.45
C ARG A 56 -10.35 -23.92 -4.97
N THR A 57 -10.09 -25.04 -5.62
CA THR A 57 -10.41 -25.25 -7.04
C THR A 57 -11.61 -26.19 -7.06
N ASP A 58 -12.78 -25.66 -7.44
CA ASP A 58 -13.97 -26.44 -7.75
C ASP A 58 -13.82 -27.21 -9.08
#